data_AF-A0A2V5Y7M9-F1
#
_entry.id   AF-A0A2V5Y7M9-F1
#
_cell.length_a   1.000
_cell.length_b   1.000
_cell.length_c   1.000
_cell.angle_alpha   90.00
_cell.angle_beta   90.00
_cell.angle_gamma   90.00
#
_symmetry.space_group_name_H-M   'P 1'
#
loop_
_entity.id
_entity.type
_entity.pdbx_description
1 polymer ?
#
loop_
_entity_poly.entity_id
_entity_poly.type
_entity_poly.pdbx_seq_one_letter_code
_entity_poly.pdbx_strand_id
1 'polypeptide(L)'
;MAKKSASRPVRHSLGRGGFSSLRALFAIVLCSAAACLVVSGTLLAFFRSEAPLETSQRTLTFAERVAYQKAIEEVYWRHRIWPRDRGERPDPKPPLDAVMSQAQLEKKVEDYLRNSQAR
;
A
#
# COMPACT_ATOMS: atom_id res chain seq x y z
N MET A 1 55.65 36.71 41.26
CA MET A 1 56.23 35.76 42.24
C MET A 1 55.37 34.50 42.21
N ALA A 2 55.84 33.26 42.19
CA ALA A 2 57.15 32.67 42.14
C ALA A 2 56.97 31.22 41.64
N LYS A 3 58.01 30.71 40.97
CA LYS A 3 58.19 29.33 40.49
C LYS A 3 58.05 28.28 41.61
N LYS A 4 57.51 27.09 41.30
CA LYS A 4 58.01 25.77 41.75
C LYS A 4 57.24 24.66 41.00
N SER A 5 57.86 23.85 40.16
CA SER A 5 58.83 22.76 40.39
C SER A 5 58.13 21.41 40.35
N ALA A 6 58.54 20.58 39.39
CA ALA A 6 57.97 19.29 39.04
C ALA A 6 58.32 18.16 40.04
N SER A 7 57.49 17.11 40.09
CA SER A 7 57.93 15.74 40.42
C SER A 7 56.96 14.64 39.93
N ARG A 8 57.46 13.90 38.93
CA ARG A 8 57.35 12.47 38.53
C ARG A 8 56.04 11.63 38.57
N PRO A 9 55.94 10.64 37.65
CA PRO A 9 54.67 10.05 37.22
C PRO A 9 54.34 8.73 37.91
N VAL A 10 53.05 8.48 38.14
CA VAL A 10 52.53 7.13 38.40
C VAL A 10 52.06 6.55 37.07
N ARG A 11 52.77 5.50 36.63
CA ARG A 11 52.41 4.69 35.47
C ARG A 11 51.24 3.79 35.87
N HIS A 12 50.13 3.87 35.14
CA HIS A 12 49.19 2.76 35.05
C HIS A 12 49.18 2.23 33.62
N SER A 13 49.59 0.96 33.52
CA SER A 13 49.52 0.12 32.34
C SER A 13 48.08 -0.10 31.88
N LEU A 14 47.91 -0.40 30.59
CA LEU A 14 46.92 -1.28 29.94
C LEU A 14 46.60 -0.65 28.57
N GLY A 15 46.52 -1.36 27.45
CA GLY A 15 46.48 -2.79 27.26
C GLY A 15 46.47 -3.10 25.76
N ARG A 16 46.95 -4.29 25.46
CA ARG A 16 46.99 -5.04 24.21
C ARG A 16 45.59 -5.13 23.56
N GLY A 17 45.26 -4.26 22.58
CA GLY A 17 43.87 -4.05 22.13
C GLY A 17 43.62 -3.91 20.62
N GLY A 18 44.46 -4.47 19.73
CA GLY A 18 44.30 -4.25 18.27
C GLY A 18 43.60 -5.37 17.47
N PHE A 19 43.74 -6.63 17.88
CA PHE A 19 43.40 -7.78 17.01
C PHE A 19 41.97 -8.33 17.21
N SER A 20 41.41 -8.15 18.41
CA SER A 20 40.08 -8.67 18.77
C SER A 20 38.93 -7.79 18.24
N SER A 21 39.18 -6.50 18.02
CA SER A 21 38.17 -5.55 17.52
C SER A 21 37.84 -5.79 16.05
N LEU A 22 38.84 -6.07 15.20
CA LEU A 22 38.63 -6.23 13.76
C LEU A 22 37.79 -7.48 13.43
N ARG A 23 38.06 -8.61 14.11
CA ARG A 23 37.27 -9.84 13.96
C ARG A 23 35.85 -9.69 14.50
N ALA A 24 35.68 -8.97 15.60
CA ALA A 24 34.36 -8.67 16.14
C ALA A 24 33.54 -7.78 15.19
N LEU A 25 34.16 -6.77 14.57
CA LEU A 25 33.50 -5.90 13.59
C LEU A 25 33.05 -6.69 12.35
N PHE A 26 33.89 -7.56 11.79
CA PHE A 26 33.49 -8.42 10.67
C PHE A 26 32.33 -9.36 11.02
N ALA A 27 32.35 -9.95 12.21
CA ALA A 27 31.26 -10.80 12.68
C ALA A 27 29.94 -10.02 12.84
N ILE A 28 29.99 -8.79 13.35
CA ILE A 28 28.82 -7.92 13.49
C ILE A 28 28.24 -7.54 12.12
N VAL A 29 29.09 -7.17 11.16
CA VAL A 29 28.66 -6.82 9.79
C VAL A 29 28.05 -8.02 9.06
N LEU A 30 28.61 -9.22 9.22
CA LEU A 30 28.04 -10.43 8.64
C LEU A 30 26.70 -10.81 9.27
N CYS A 31 26.56 -10.69 10.59
CA CYS A 31 25.30 -10.95 11.29
C CYS A 31 24.20 -9.94 10.92
N SER A 32 24.54 -8.66 10.76
CA SER A 32 23.55 -7.65 10.33
C SER A 32 23.09 -7.87 8.90
N ALA A 33 24.00 -8.21 7.98
CA ALA A 33 23.64 -8.55 6.60
C ALA A 33 22.70 -9.77 6.54
N ALA A 34 23.00 -10.84 7.29
CA ALA A 34 22.15 -12.03 7.35
C ALA A 34 20.75 -11.72 7.94
N ALA A 35 20.66 -10.94 9.01
CA ALA A 35 19.40 -10.54 9.60
C ALA A 35 18.55 -9.67 8.66
N CYS A 36 19.17 -8.71 7.95
CA CYS A 36 18.48 -7.85 6.98
C CYS A 36 17.89 -8.65 5.81
N LEU A 37 18.57 -9.70 5.36
CA LEU A 37 18.09 -10.58 4.28
C LEU A 37 16.86 -11.40 4.70
N VAL A 38 16.83 -11.91 5.93
CA VAL A 38 15.69 -12.67 6.47
C VAL A 38 14.46 -11.76 6.63
N VAL A 39 14.64 -10.58 7.22
CA VAL A 39 13.54 -9.60 7.43
C VAL A 39 12.96 -9.12 6.10
N SER A 40 13.81 -8.78 5.13
CA SER A 40 13.37 -8.33 3.80
C SER A 40 12.67 -9.45 3.01
N GLY A 41 13.15 -10.70 3.13
CA GLY A 41 12.52 -11.86 2.50
C GLY A 41 11.12 -12.17 3.06
N THR A 42 10.94 -12.07 4.38
CA THR A 42 9.62 -12.24 5.01
C THR A 42 8.64 -11.12 4.66
N LEU A 43 9.09 -9.86 4.61
CA LEU A 43 8.23 -8.73 4.22
C LEU A 43 7.77 -8.84 2.77
N LEU A 44 8.65 -9.24 1.84
CA LEU A 44 8.29 -9.48 0.44
C LEU A 44 7.31 -10.65 0.28
N ALA A 45 7.39 -11.69 1.11
CA ALA A 45 6.44 -12.79 1.12
C ALA A 45 5.04 -12.37 1.63
N PHE A 46 4.97 -11.44 2.61
CA PHE A 46 3.70 -10.85 3.06
C PHE A 46 3.06 -9.91 2.02
N PHE A 47 3.86 -9.22 1.19
CA PHE A 47 3.37 -8.38 0.08
C PHE A 47 3.15 -9.15 -1.23
N ARG A 48 3.68 -10.36 -1.37
CA ARG A 48 3.29 -11.30 -2.44
C ARG A 48 1.90 -11.84 -2.13
N SER A 49 0.90 -11.00 -2.33
CA SER A 49 -0.42 -11.48 -2.73
C SER A 49 -0.27 -12.04 -4.14
N GLU A 50 0.25 -13.26 -4.24
CA GLU A 50 0.27 -14.02 -5.49
C GLU A 50 -1.14 -14.58 -5.70
N ALA A 51 -2.09 -13.66 -5.92
CA ALA A 51 -3.30 -14.03 -6.63
C ALA A 51 -2.82 -14.55 -8.00
N PRO A 52 -3.26 -15.74 -8.44
CA PRO A 52 -2.91 -16.23 -9.75
C PRO A 52 -3.23 -15.13 -10.76
N LEU A 53 -2.22 -14.67 -11.51
CA LEU A 53 -2.39 -13.86 -12.70
C LEU A 53 -2.95 -14.73 -13.83
N GLU A 54 -4.01 -15.48 -13.53
CA GLU A 54 -4.94 -15.98 -14.52
C GLU A 54 -5.91 -14.85 -14.86
N THR A 55 -5.37 -13.69 -15.23
CA THR A 55 -6.03 -12.83 -16.20
C THR A 55 -5.88 -13.49 -17.57
N SER A 56 -6.32 -14.75 -17.69
CA SER A 56 -6.86 -15.23 -18.95
C SER A 56 -7.77 -14.11 -19.41
N GLN A 57 -7.63 -13.65 -20.65
CA GLN A 57 -8.49 -12.61 -21.21
C GLN A 57 -9.91 -13.14 -21.35
N ARG A 58 -10.53 -13.47 -20.21
CA ARG A 58 -11.90 -13.91 -20.08
C ARG A 58 -12.69 -12.69 -20.49
N THR A 59 -13.19 -12.74 -21.71
CA THR A 59 -14.04 -11.70 -22.24
C THR A 59 -15.25 -11.66 -21.33
N LEU A 60 -15.37 -10.56 -20.55
CA LEU A 60 -16.53 -10.38 -19.68
C LEU A 60 -17.79 -10.43 -20.53
N THR A 61 -18.73 -11.28 -20.10
CA THR A 61 -20.06 -11.36 -20.66
C THR A 61 -20.79 -10.03 -20.49
N PHE A 62 -21.83 -9.80 -21.29
CA PHE A 62 -22.64 -8.60 -21.17
C PHE A 62 -23.25 -8.45 -19.77
N ALA A 63 -23.78 -9.54 -19.21
CA ALA A 63 -24.35 -9.55 -17.86
C ALA A 63 -23.33 -9.19 -16.77
N GLU A 64 -22.09 -9.70 -16.86
CA GLU A 64 -21.02 -9.33 -15.93
C GLU A 64 -20.67 -7.85 -16.04
N ARG A 65 -20.58 -7.31 -17.26
CA ARG A 65 -20.33 -5.88 -17.48
C ARG A 65 -21.46 -5.01 -16.91
N VAL A 66 -22.72 -5.42 -17.07
CA VAL A 66 -23.87 -4.72 -16.47
C VAL A 66 -23.85 -4.80 -14.94
N ALA A 67 -23.51 -5.95 -14.36
CA ALA A 67 -23.37 -6.10 -12.92
C ALA A 67 -22.27 -5.19 -12.35
N TYR A 68 -21.12 -5.13 -13.01
CA TYR A 68 -20.04 -4.22 -12.61
C TYR A 68 -20.41 -2.75 -12.82
N GLN A 69 -21.09 -2.40 -13.91
CA GLN A 69 -21.60 -1.06 -14.12
C GLN A 69 -22.54 -0.65 -12.98
N LYS A 70 -23.48 -1.53 -12.58
CA LYS A 70 -24.37 -1.28 -11.44
C LYS A 70 -23.59 -1.04 -10.15
N ALA A 71 -22.57 -1.85 -9.87
CA ALA A 71 -21.73 -1.69 -8.68
C ALA A 71 -21.01 -0.33 -8.65
N ILE A 72 -20.52 0.14 -9.80
CA ILE A 72 -19.89 1.46 -9.94
C ILE A 72 -20.91 2.57 -9.69
N GLU A 73 -22.08 2.50 -10.31
CA GLU A 73 -23.16 3.49 -10.12
C GLU A 73 -23.63 3.53 -8.67
N GLU A 74 -23.71 2.39 -7.99
CA GLU A 74 -24.09 2.31 -6.58
C GLU A 74 -23.10 3.06 -5.70
N VAL A 75 -21.79 2.86 -5.92
CA VAL A 75 -20.75 3.61 -5.22
C VAL A 75 -20.89 5.11 -5.50
N TYR A 76 -21.05 5.50 -6.76
CA TYR A 76 -21.19 6.91 -7.13
C TYR A 76 -22.44 7.55 -6.48
N TRP A 77 -23.58 6.87 -6.54
CA TRP A 77 -24.84 7.34 -5.99
C TRP A 77 -24.81 7.50 -4.46
N ARG A 78 -24.18 6.55 -3.77
CA ARG A 78 -23.97 6.64 -2.32
C ARG A 78 -23.14 7.87 -1.94
N HIS A 79 -22.12 8.19 -2.72
CA HIS A 79 -21.26 9.36 -2.49
C HIS A 79 -21.84 10.68 -3.03
N ARG A 80 -22.92 10.64 -3.80
CA ARG A 80 -23.60 11.85 -4.28
C ARG A 80 -24.17 12.65 -3.12
N ILE A 81 -23.93 13.96 -3.09
CA ILE A 81 -24.49 14.85 -2.06
C ILE A 81 -26.02 14.78 -2.13
N TRP A 82 -26.65 14.51 -1.00
CA TRP A 82 -28.11 14.51 -0.86
C TRP A 82 -28.54 15.65 0.05
N PRO A 83 -29.38 16.57 -0.44
CA PRO A 83 -29.65 17.80 0.29
C PRO A 83 -30.72 17.64 1.39
N ARG A 84 -30.62 16.58 2.20
CA ARG A 84 -31.46 16.35 3.39
C ARG A 84 -30.98 17.19 4.57
N ASP A 85 -29.66 17.22 4.79
CA ASP A 85 -29.08 17.88 5.96
C ASP A 85 -29.14 19.42 5.88
N ARG A 86 -29.30 19.97 4.66
CA ARG A 86 -29.47 21.41 4.42
C ARG A 86 -30.94 21.86 4.35
N GLY A 87 -31.90 20.95 4.52
CA GLY A 87 -33.33 21.26 4.54
C GLY A 87 -33.96 21.55 3.16
N GLU A 88 -33.24 21.39 2.05
CA GLU A 88 -33.77 21.65 0.70
C GLU A 88 -34.67 20.51 0.20
N ARG A 89 -34.47 19.28 0.71
CA ARG A 89 -35.28 18.11 0.35
C ARG A 89 -35.67 17.29 1.59
N PRO A 90 -36.98 17.12 1.87
CA PRO A 90 -37.43 16.39 3.05
C PRO A 90 -37.37 14.86 2.89
N ASP A 91 -37.31 14.36 1.66
CA ASP A 91 -37.37 12.92 1.39
C ASP A 91 -35.99 12.24 1.50
N PRO A 92 -35.96 10.96 1.94
CA PRO A 92 -34.72 10.21 2.05
C PRO A 92 -34.09 9.99 0.67
N LYS A 93 -32.76 9.80 0.63
CA LYS A 93 -32.06 9.45 -0.60
C LYS A 93 -32.66 8.15 -1.15
N PRO A 94 -33.23 8.14 -2.37
CA PRO A 94 -33.80 6.94 -2.95
C PRO A 94 -32.68 5.94 -3.29
N PRO A 95 -32.98 4.64 -3.37
CA PRO A 95 -32.02 3.64 -3.84
C PRO A 95 -31.67 3.90 -5.31
N LEU A 96 -30.52 3.36 -5.77
CA LEU A 96 -30.07 3.52 -7.16
C LEU A 96 -31.14 3.05 -8.15
N ASP A 97 -31.76 1.91 -7.89
CA ASP A 97 -32.76 1.29 -8.77
C ASP A 97 -34.02 2.16 -8.97
N ALA A 98 -34.28 3.10 -8.05
CA ALA A 98 -35.39 4.05 -8.18
C ALA A 98 -35.04 5.27 -9.07
N VAL A 99 -33.75 5.57 -9.25
CA VAL A 99 -33.28 6.69 -10.09
C VAL A 99 -32.72 6.23 -11.43
N MET A 100 -32.32 4.96 -11.54
CA MET A 100 -31.81 4.35 -12.76
C MET A 100 -32.32 2.91 -12.86
N SER A 101 -33.11 2.65 -13.90
CA SER A 101 -33.60 1.31 -14.19
C SER A 101 -32.51 0.39 -14.74
N GLN A 102 -32.74 -0.91 -14.62
CA GLN A 102 -31.88 -1.94 -15.20
C GLN A 102 -31.67 -1.75 -16.72
N ALA A 103 -32.73 -1.42 -17.47
CA ALA A 103 -32.65 -1.17 -18.90
C ALA A 103 -31.75 0.03 -19.25
N GLN A 104 -31.70 1.06 -18.39
CA GLN A 104 -30.79 2.18 -18.58
C GLN A 104 -29.32 1.78 -18.35
N LEU A 105 -29.05 0.89 -17.40
CA LEU A 105 -27.71 0.33 -17.19
C LEU A 105 -27.27 -0.50 -18.39
N GLU A 106 -28.14 -1.35 -18.92
CA GLU A 106 -27.89 -2.17 -20.11
C GLU A 106 -27.59 -1.30 -21.33
N LYS A 107 -28.41 -0.27 -21.58
CA LYS A 107 -28.18 0.69 -22.66
C LYS A 107 -26.84 1.40 -22.52
N LYS A 108 -26.46 1.81 -21.30
CA LYS A 108 -25.17 2.47 -21.04
C LYS A 108 -23.99 1.55 -21.36
N VAL A 109 -24.12 0.25 -21.03
CA VAL A 109 -23.12 -0.76 -21.35
C VAL A 109 -23.02 -0.97 -22.86
N GLU A 110 -24.15 -1.11 -23.55
CA GLU A 110 -24.22 -1.25 -25.00
C GLU A 110 -23.57 -0.05 -25.71
N ASP A 111 -23.90 1.17 -25.29
CA ASP A 111 -23.38 2.40 -25.87
C ASP A 111 -21.85 2.50 -25.73
N TYR A 112 -21.28 2.19 -24.56
CA TYR A 112 -19.81 2.22 -24.41
C TYR A 112 -19.14 1.11 -25.21
N LEU A 113 -19.73 -0.11 -25.24
CA LEU A 113 -19.17 -1.23 -25.99
C LEU A 113 -19.12 -0.91 -27.49
N ARG A 114 -20.20 -0.36 -28.05
CA ARG A 114 -20.26 0.11 -29.44
C ARG A 114 -19.17 1.15 -29.73
N ASN A 115 -19.02 2.14 -28.85
CA ASN A 115 -17.99 3.18 -29.01
C ASN A 115 -16.56 2.62 -28.91
N SER A 116 -16.34 1.58 -28.09
CA SER A 116 -15.04 0.93 -27.95
C SER A 116 -14.64 0.08 -29.16
N GLN A 117 -15.62 -0.44 -29.91
CA GLN A 117 -15.42 -1.25 -31.11
C GLN A 117 -15.25 -0.41 -32.38
N ALA A 118 -15.78 0.81 -32.42
CA ALA A 118 -15.69 1.71 -33.57
C ALA A 118 -14.32 2.42 -33.71
N ARG A 119 -13.25 1.80 -33.18
CA ARG A 119 -11.91 2.39 -33.08
C ARG A 119 -10.97 1.89 -34.16
#